data_AF-A0A7X7AXX3-F1
#
_entry.id   AF-A0A7X7AXX3-F1
#
_cell.length_a   1.000
_cell.length_b   1.000
_cell.length_c   1.000
_cell.angle_alpha   90.00
_cell.angle_beta   90.00
_cell.angle_gamma   90.00
#
_symmetry.space_group_name_H-M   'P 1'
#
loop_
_entity.id
_entity.type
_entity.pdbx_description
1 polymer ?
#
loop_
_entity_poly.entity_id
_entity_poly.type
_entity_poly.pdbx_seq_one_letter_code
_entity_poly.pdbx_strand_id
1 'polypeptide(L)'
;MRSLLWLILALLPALAHAAEAPALSLAVTTDRPEALYAVGEKARFQVTLKRGDQPVAGAEVAYTLSKDGVPPVTEGKLSLPDGTGSLEGTLDEPGFLRLQVTYAVEGQPTVSAMAGAGFDPLRIRPSLPVPNDFDAFWQAQKRRLARVPMTPTLAPVASPLAGIECFDVRVPCVPPRPVSGYLARPAGAAPRSLPAILCVHGAGVYTSNLHTAAAQAQTYHALAMDMNAHGITNGQPQAFYQALDAGDLKGYPFAGREDRQQCYFLGMFLRLVRAIEFLTSQPEWDGKVLIVQGSSQGGGQAIAAAGLDPRVTLISAGVPAICDHTGGAIGRISGWPRLVPETNGRPDPKVLQVSRYFDCANFAARTRAEALFSVGFIDVVCPPTSVYAAYNALKGKRSIVNEPLMGHAVSAELARATDEAIRAHIAATR
;
A
#
# COMPACT_ATOMS: atom_id res chain seq x y z
N MET A 1 -28.01 -56.45 51.66
CA MET A 1 -26.89 -57.11 50.94
C MET A 1 -25.80 -56.07 50.69
N ARG A 2 -24.60 -56.38 51.19
CA ARG A 2 -23.25 -55.87 50.90
C ARG A 2 -23.08 -54.75 49.84
N SER A 3 -22.31 -53.71 50.16
CA SER A 3 -20.89 -53.62 49.74
C SER A 3 -20.25 -52.29 50.16
N LEU A 4 -19.08 -52.37 50.83
CA LEU A 4 -18.16 -51.28 51.13
C LEU A 4 -17.58 -50.68 49.84
N LEU A 5 -17.61 -49.35 49.70
CA LEU A 5 -16.81 -48.62 48.72
C LEU A 5 -15.48 -48.19 49.37
N TRP A 6 -14.37 -48.72 48.88
CA TRP A 6 -13.01 -48.22 49.16
C TRP A 6 -12.67 -47.12 48.15
N LEU A 7 -12.43 -45.89 48.62
CA LEU A 7 -11.88 -44.81 47.81
C LEU A 7 -10.35 -44.82 47.93
N ILE A 8 -9.68 -45.15 46.82
CA ILE A 8 -8.23 -45.02 46.64
C ILE A 8 -7.94 -43.56 46.28
N LEU A 9 -7.22 -42.85 47.15
CA LEU A 9 -6.75 -41.49 46.92
C LEU A 9 -5.46 -41.56 46.07
N ALA A 10 -5.53 -41.25 44.78
CA ALA A 10 -4.36 -41.14 43.92
C ALA A 10 -3.69 -39.76 44.12
N LEU A 11 -2.47 -39.74 44.66
CA LEU A 11 -1.60 -38.56 44.63
C LEU A 11 -1.05 -38.36 43.20
N LEU A 12 -1.47 -37.28 42.54
CA LEU A 12 -0.85 -36.78 41.31
C LEU A 12 0.34 -35.87 41.68
N PRO A 13 1.52 -36.03 41.06
CA PRO A 13 2.65 -35.13 41.28
C PRO A 13 2.38 -33.78 40.60
N ALA A 14 2.53 -32.70 41.35
CA ALA A 14 2.47 -31.34 40.82
C ALA A 14 3.69 -31.10 39.91
N LEU A 15 3.48 -31.08 38.60
CA LEU A 15 4.43 -30.54 37.64
C LEU A 15 4.49 -29.02 37.84
N ALA A 16 5.55 -28.54 38.48
CA ALA A 16 5.87 -27.12 38.50
C ALA A 16 6.14 -26.65 37.06
N HIS A 17 5.18 -25.95 36.47
CA HIS A 17 5.45 -25.13 35.29
C HIS A 17 6.45 -24.06 35.71
N ALA A 18 7.69 -24.15 35.24
CA ALA A 18 8.60 -23.02 35.30
C ALA A 18 7.96 -21.88 34.52
N ALA A 19 7.55 -20.82 35.23
CA ALA A 19 7.00 -19.63 34.60
C ALA A 19 8.06 -19.07 33.65
N GLU A 20 7.71 -18.96 32.37
CA GLU A 20 8.58 -18.37 31.36
C GLU A 20 8.95 -16.95 31.80
N ALA A 21 10.24 -16.62 31.76
CA ALA A 21 10.69 -15.31 32.21
C ALA A 21 9.99 -14.21 31.39
N PRO A 22 9.47 -13.15 32.04
CA PRO A 22 8.70 -12.13 31.32
C PRO A 22 9.53 -11.49 30.21
N ALA A 23 8.93 -11.38 29.03
CA ALA A 23 9.58 -10.88 27.82
C ALA A 23 9.94 -9.40 27.92
N LEU A 24 11.03 -9.01 27.25
CA LEU A 24 11.39 -7.61 27.04
C LEU A 24 10.44 -6.97 26.03
N SER A 25 9.99 -5.76 26.30
CA SER A 25 9.27 -4.91 25.34
C SER A 25 9.92 -3.53 25.29
N LEU A 26 10.15 -3.05 24.08
CA LEU A 26 10.69 -1.73 23.79
C LEU A 26 9.64 -0.98 22.97
N ALA A 27 9.35 0.26 23.35
CA ALA A 27 8.38 1.11 22.67
C ALA A 27 8.96 2.51 22.46
N VAL A 28 8.59 3.12 21.34
CA VAL A 28 8.86 4.53 21.06
C VAL A 28 7.58 5.20 20.57
N THR A 29 7.30 6.37 21.11
CA THR A 29 6.23 7.26 20.64
C THR A 29 6.74 8.69 20.56
N THR A 30 5.97 9.58 19.96
CA THR A 30 6.16 11.03 20.04
C THR A 30 5.37 11.62 21.22
N ASP A 31 5.68 12.86 21.60
CA ASP A 31 4.92 13.64 22.59
C ASP A 31 3.51 14.04 22.12
N ARG A 32 3.22 13.88 20.82
CA ARG A 32 1.90 14.07 20.21
C ARG A 32 1.40 12.77 19.60
N PRO A 33 0.14 12.36 19.82
CA PRO A 33 -0.43 11.15 19.22
C PRO A 33 -0.37 11.15 17.68
N GLU A 34 -0.65 12.29 17.07
CA GLU A 34 -0.66 12.55 15.63
C GLU A 34 0.74 12.68 15.03
N ALA A 35 1.75 12.89 15.86
CA ALA A 35 3.16 13.02 15.46
C ALA A 35 3.41 14.09 14.36
N LEU A 36 2.65 15.18 14.38
CA LEU A 36 2.76 16.29 13.44
C LEU A 36 3.32 17.54 14.12
N TYR A 37 4.24 18.20 13.41
CA TYR A 37 5.01 19.34 13.88
C TYR A 37 5.17 20.38 12.76
N ALA A 38 5.37 21.64 13.16
CA ALA A 38 5.82 22.67 12.23
C ALA A 38 7.31 22.52 11.92
N VAL A 39 7.76 22.95 10.73
CA VAL A 39 9.20 23.04 10.44
C VAL A 39 9.89 23.96 11.46
N GLY A 40 11.04 23.53 11.98
CA GLY A 40 11.80 24.19 13.05
C GLY A 40 11.31 23.89 14.48
N GLU A 41 10.17 23.22 14.64
CA GLU A 41 9.70 22.75 15.94
C GLU A 41 10.52 21.54 16.41
N LYS A 42 10.52 21.28 17.72
CA LYS A 42 11.15 20.08 18.28
C LYS A 42 10.11 18.99 18.51
N ALA A 43 10.29 17.85 17.85
CA ALA A 43 9.59 16.62 18.20
C ALA A 43 10.33 15.91 19.34
N ARG A 44 9.61 15.50 20.39
CA ARG A 44 10.18 14.70 21.49
C ARG A 44 9.73 13.25 21.33
N PHE A 45 10.69 12.37 21.09
CA PHE A 45 10.48 10.94 21.12
C PHE A 45 10.63 10.42 22.56
N GLN A 46 9.67 9.62 23.00
CA GLN A 46 9.65 8.97 24.31
C GLN A 46 9.94 7.48 24.12
N VAL A 47 10.96 6.98 24.80
CA VAL A 47 11.41 5.59 24.74
C VAL A 47 11.08 4.92 26.06
N THR A 48 10.44 3.75 26.01
CA THR A 48 10.10 2.95 27.19
C THR A 48 10.61 1.52 27.02
N LEU A 49 11.34 1.01 28.00
CA LEU A 49 11.80 -0.38 28.05
C LEU A 49 11.22 -1.07 29.29
N LYS A 50 10.53 -2.19 29.08
CA LYS A 50 9.94 -3.00 30.14
C LYS A 50 10.33 -4.47 30.02
N ARG A 51 10.26 -5.19 31.14
CA ARG A 51 10.29 -6.64 31.24
C ARG A 51 8.97 -7.09 31.89
N GLY A 52 8.07 -7.64 31.08
CA GLY A 52 6.65 -7.71 31.47
C GLY A 52 6.11 -6.30 31.71
N ASP A 53 5.51 -6.06 32.88
CA ASP A 53 4.99 -4.73 33.26
C ASP A 53 6.02 -3.84 33.99
N GLN A 54 7.19 -4.38 34.33
CA GLN A 54 8.19 -3.68 35.14
C GLN A 54 9.19 -2.92 34.26
N PRO A 55 9.50 -1.65 34.58
CA PRO A 55 10.52 -0.89 33.86
C PRO A 55 11.91 -1.48 34.06
N VAL A 56 12.74 -1.45 33.01
CA VAL A 56 14.15 -1.87 33.08
C VAL A 56 15.01 -0.64 33.34
N ALA A 57 15.22 -0.33 34.63
CA ALA A 57 16.02 0.80 35.09
C ALA A 57 17.52 0.64 34.77
N GLY A 58 18.20 1.76 34.54
CA GLY A 58 19.64 1.83 34.26
C GLY A 58 20.07 1.24 32.91
N ALA A 59 19.12 0.89 32.04
CA ALA A 59 19.43 0.38 30.71
C ALA A 59 19.98 1.48 29.80
N GLU A 60 20.78 1.08 28.82
CA GLU A 60 21.26 1.95 27.75
C GLU A 60 20.81 1.35 26.42
N VAL A 61 20.04 2.11 25.65
CA VAL A 61 19.56 1.67 24.32
C VAL A 61 20.35 2.36 23.23
N ALA A 62 20.67 1.65 22.16
CA ALA A 62 21.24 2.26 20.96
C ALA A 62 20.13 2.90 20.14
N TYR A 63 20.40 4.04 19.51
CA TYR A 63 19.45 4.72 18.64
C TYR A 63 20.06 5.18 17.31
N THR A 64 19.21 5.27 16.30
CA THR A 64 19.46 5.93 15.02
C THR A 64 18.31 6.89 14.73
N LEU A 65 18.60 8.19 14.64
CA LEU A 65 17.67 9.23 14.21
C LEU A 65 18.03 9.65 12.78
N SER A 66 17.08 9.58 11.86
CA SER A 66 17.31 9.84 10.43
C SER A 66 16.23 10.71 9.80
N LYS A 67 16.52 11.38 8.68
CA LYS A 67 15.51 11.99 7.82
C LYS A 67 14.92 10.93 6.90
N ASP A 68 13.79 10.35 7.29
CA ASP A 68 13.09 9.30 6.56
C ASP A 68 14.00 8.12 6.12
N GLY A 69 14.98 7.76 6.97
CA GLY A 69 15.95 6.70 6.67
C GLY A 69 17.14 7.08 5.80
N VAL A 70 17.27 8.35 5.42
CA VAL A 70 18.43 8.90 4.69
C VAL A 70 19.10 10.02 5.50
N PRO A 71 20.29 10.51 5.09
CA PRO A 71 20.94 11.63 5.75
C PRO A 71 20.06 12.89 5.87
N PRO A 72 20.21 13.68 6.96
CA PRO A 72 21.14 13.47 8.08
C PRO A 72 20.77 12.26 8.94
N VAL A 73 21.79 11.54 9.41
CA VAL A 73 21.67 10.41 10.33
C VAL A 73 22.52 10.71 11.57
N THR A 74 21.92 10.58 12.74
CA THR A 74 22.61 10.67 14.04
C THR A 74 22.44 9.35 14.77
N GLU A 75 23.53 8.82 15.28
CA GLU A 75 23.56 7.57 16.03
C GLU A 75 24.13 7.83 17.42
N GLY A 76 23.68 7.05 18.40
CA GLY A 76 24.18 7.18 19.74
C GLY A 76 23.53 6.21 20.69
N LYS A 77 23.65 6.54 21.97
CA LYS A 77 23.05 5.78 23.05
C LYS A 77 22.19 6.69 23.92
N LEU A 78 21.08 6.14 24.42
CA LEU A 78 20.13 6.83 25.29
C LEU A 78 20.02 6.05 26.60
N SER A 79 20.33 6.72 27.71
CA SER A 79 20.18 6.16 29.05
C SER A 79 18.70 6.17 29.47
N LEU A 80 18.25 5.05 30.05
CA LEU A 80 16.91 4.86 30.59
C LEU A 80 16.97 4.66 32.11
N PRO A 81 17.20 5.73 32.91
CA PRO A 81 17.46 5.62 34.35
C PRO A 81 16.35 4.89 35.12
N ASP A 82 15.09 5.10 34.73
CA ASP A 82 13.89 4.50 35.32
C ASP A 82 13.12 3.63 34.32
N GLY A 83 13.80 3.13 33.28
CA GLY A 83 13.18 2.40 32.18
C GLY A 83 12.55 3.30 31.12
N THR A 84 12.65 4.63 31.27
CA THR A 84 12.21 5.59 30.26
C THR A 84 13.30 6.61 29.92
N GLY A 85 13.20 7.21 28.73
CA GLY A 85 14.11 8.25 28.26
C GLY A 85 13.51 9.02 27.10
N SER A 86 14.11 10.16 26.74
CA SER A 86 13.62 10.95 25.61
C SER A 86 14.75 11.46 24.72
N LEU A 87 14.44 11.61 23.43
CA LEU A 87 15.32 12.18 22.42
C LEU A 87 14.54 13.27 21.67
N GLU A 88 15.15 14.44 21.48
CA GLU A 88 14.56 15.52 20.67
C GLU A 88 15.12 15.48 19.25
N GLY A 89 14.29 15.82 18.27
CA GLY A 89 14.68 16.00 16.88
C GLY A 89 13.91 17.14 16.21
N THR A 90 14.48 17.74 15.17
CA THR A 90 13.83 18.78 14.36
C THR A 90 14.24 18.66 12.90
N LEU A 91 13.42 19.23 12.00
CA LEU A 91 13.77 19.46 10.60
C LEU A 91 13.56 20.93 10.26
N ASP A 92 14.45 21.48 9.46
CA ASP A 92 14.39 22.83 8.87
C ASP A 92 13.68 22.86 7.50
N GLU A 93 13.21 21.69 7.03
CA GLU A 93 12.45 21.51 5.80
C GLU A 93 11.27 20.53 6.00
N PRO A 94 10.22 20.60 5.15
CA PRO A 94 9.13 19.63 5.18
C PRO A 94 9.63 18.20 4.96
N GLY A 95 9.28 17.27 5.85
CA GLY A 95 9.81 15.92 5.80
C GLY A 95 9.39 15.07 7.00
N PHE A 96 10.10 13.98 7.21
CA PHE A 96 9.85 13.06 8.32
C PHE A 96 11.17 12.74 9.04
N LEU A 97 11.15 12.80 10.36
CA LEU A 97 12.16 12.13 11.17
C LEU A 97 11.71 10.71 11.49
N ARG A 98 12.68 9.81 11.54
CA ARG A 98 12.48 8.43 11.96
C ARG A 98 13.49 8.07 13.03
N LEU A 99 13.00 7.78 14.23
CA LEU A 99 13.79 7.23 15.32
C LEU A 99 13.65 5.72 15.34
N GLN A 100 14.77 5.01 15.29
CA GLN A 100 14.87 3.58 15.58
C GLN A 100 15.68 3.39 16.85
N VAL A 101 15.21 2.54 17.74
CA VAL A 101 15.93 2.16 18.96
C VAL A 101 16.07 0.65 19.04
N THR A 102 17.18 0.19 19.60
CA THR A 102 17.45 -1.23 19.81
C THR A 102 18.04 -1.47 21.19
N TYR A 103 17.64 -2.58 21.81
CA TYR A 103 18.19 -3.04 23.07
C TYR A 103 18.50 -4.53 22.98
N ALA A 104 19.73 -4.89 23.33
CA ALA A 104 20.23 -6.25 23.29
C ALA A 104 20.67 -6.70 24.68
N VAL A 105 20.31 -7.93 25.04
CA VAL A 105 20.77 -8.63 26.24
C VAL A 105 21.40 -9.93 25.79
N GLU A 106 22.56 -10.28 26.34
CA GLU A 106 23.25 -11.52 26.00
C GLU A 106 22.33 -12.74 26.20
N GLY A 107 22.30 -13.63 25.20
CA GLY A 107 21.43 -14.81 25.21
C GLY A 107 19.94 -14.54 24.96
N GLN A 108 19.52 -13.30 24.66
CA GLN A 108 18.14 -12.95 24.33
C GLN A 108 18.02 -12.31 22.93
N PRO A 109 16.88 -12.47 22.23
CA PRO A 109 16.62 -11.73 21.02
C PRO A 109 16.72 -10.21 21.25
N THR A 110 17.33 -9.48 20.33
CA THR A 110 17.33 -8.02 20.35
C THR A 110 15.91 -7.51 20.15
N VAL A 111 15.47 -6.60 21.01
CA VAL A 111 14.19 -5.89 20.84
C VAL A 111 14.44 -4.56 20.14
N SER A 112 13.51 -4.17 19.28
CA SER A 112 13.60 -2.92 18.52
C SER A 112 12.25 -2.23 18.44
N ALA A 113 12.26 -0.92 18.33
CA ALA A 113 11.07 -0.10 18.13
C ALA A 113 11.38 1.11 17.26
N MET A 114 10.34 1.65 16.62
CA MET A 114 10.46 2.80 15.73
C MET A 114 9.29 3.76 15.93
N ALA A 115 9.55 5.05 15.76
CA ALA A 115 8.53 6.08 15.65
C ALA A 115 8.92 7.11 14.58
N GLY A 116 7.91 7.67 13.91
CA GLY A 116 8.08 8.74 12.95
C GLY A 116 7.47 10.05 13.43
N ALA A 117 8.04 11.18 13.02
CA ALA A 117 7.50 12.52 13.26
C ALA A 117 7.47 13.30 11.94
N GLY A 118 6.29 13.79 11.54
CA GLY A 118 6.08 14.55 10.32
C GLY A 118 6.19 16.06 10.54
N PHE A 119 7.00 16.72 9.72
CA PHE A 119 7.24 18.17 9.75
C PHE A 119 6.61 18.80 8.50
N ASP A 120 5.56 19.60 8.69
CA ASP A 120 4.74 20.21 7.62
C ASP A 120 4.50 19.28 6.40
N PRO A 121 3.98 18.06 6.57
CA PRO A 121 3.97 17.07 5.48
C PRO A 121 3.14 17.50 4.26
N LEU A 122 2.16 18.40 4.43
CA LEU A 122 1.38 19.00 3.35
C LEU A 122 2.19 19.95 2.43
N ARG A 123 3.43 20.30 2.81
CA ARG A 123 4.35 21.11 2.00
C ARG A 123 5.34 20.26 1.20
N ILE A 124 5.34 18.93 1.35
CA ILE A 124 6.20 18.01 0.60
C ILE A 124 5.74 17.96 -0.87
N ARG A 125 6.64 18.27 -1.80
CA ARG A 125 6.37 18.27 -3.25
C ARG A 125 6.99 17.04 -3.93
N PRO A 126 6.48 16.66 -5.13
CA PRO A 126 7.17 15.72 -6.01
C PRO A 126 8.64 16.10 -6.20
N SER A 127 9.54 15.12 -6.17
CA SER A 127 10.99 15.34 -6.15
C SER A 127 11.55 15.93 -7.45
N LEU A 128 10.93 15.65 -8.60
CA LEU A 128 11.28 16.24 -9.89
C LEU A 128 10.02 16.70 -10.65
N PRO A 129 10.15 17.67 -11.59
CA PRO A 129 9.04 18.07 -12.44
C PRO A 129 8.54 16.90 -13.31
N VAL A 130 7.31 17.00 -13.81
CA VAL A 130 6.78 16.07 -14.82
C VAL A 130 7.54 16.20 -16.16
N PRO A 131 7.73 15.13 -16.95
CA PRO A 131 8.26 15.23 -18.31
C PRO A 131 7.37 16.10 -19.22
N ASN A 132 7.98 16.90 -20.10
CA ASN A 132 7.24 17.84 -20.97
C ASN A 132 6.25 17.14 -21.91
N ASP A 133 6.58 15.94 -22.38
CA ASP A 133 5.76 15.12 -23.27
C ASP A 133 5.00 14.00 -22.54
N PHE A 134 4.87 14.06 -21.21
CA PHE A 134 4.16 13.04 -20.41
C PHE A 134 2.74 12.78 -20.92
N ASP A 135 1.96 13.85 -21.13
CA ASP A 135 0.59 13.73 -21.62
C ASP A 135 0.54 13.19 -23.05
N ALA A 136 1.40 13.71 -23.93
CA ALA A 136 1.50 13.23 -25.30
C ALA A 136 1.86 11.74 -25.38
N PHE A 137 2.78 11.29 -24.52
CA PHE A 137 3.16 9.89 -24.38
C PHE A 137 1.95 9.03 -23.97
N TRP A 138 1.29 9.34 -22.86
CA TRP A 138 0.17 8.52 -22.38
C TRP A 138 -1.04 8.55 -23.32
N GLN A 139 -1.31 9.67 -23.99
CA GLN A 139 -2.34 9.72 -25.04
C GLN A 139 -1.98 8.83 -26.24
N ALA A 140 -0.72 8.75 -26.63
CA ALA A 140 -0.28 7.82 -27.67
C ALA A 140 -0.46 6.36 -27.24
N GLN A 141 -0.19 6.02 -25.97
CA GLN A 141 -0.40 4.67 -25.44
C GLN A 141 -1.89 4.31 -25.36
N LYS A 142 -2.77 5.24 -24.97
CA LYS A 142 -4.23 5.04 -25.03
C LYS A 142 -4.72 4.82 -26.46
N ARG A 143 -4.22 5.57 -27.44
CA ARG A 143 -4.52 5.32 -28.88
C ARG A 143 -4.03 3.95 -29.34
N ARG A 144 -2.86 3.49 -28.86
CA ARG A 144 -2.37 2.14 -29.13
C ARG A 144 -3.28 1.07 -28.55
N LEU A 145 -3.78 1.26 -27.34
CA LEU A 145 -4.77 0.37 -26.72
C LEU A 145 -6.09 0.35 -27.48
N ALA A 146 -6.62 1.51 -27.89
CA ALA A 146 -7.89 1.62 -28.61
C ALA A 146 -7.91 0.85 -29.96
N ARG A 147 -6.74 0.58 -30.56
CA ARG A 147 -6.62 -0.26 -31.76
C ARG A 147 -6.77 -1.76 -31.49
N VAL A 148 -6.70 -2.19 -30.23
CA VAL A 148 -6.91 -3.59 -29.84
C VAL A 148 -8.40 -3.82 -29.60
N PRO A 149 -9.08 -4.67 -30.40
CA PRO A 149 -10.49 -4.98 -30.18
C PRO A 149 -10.78 -5.46 -28.75
N MET A 150 -11.81 -4.91 -28.12
CA MET A 150 -12.24 -5.31 -26.78
C MET A 150 -13.29 -6.41 -26.91
N THR A 151 -12.84 -7.64 -27.18
CA THR A 151 -13.69 -8.83 -27.21
C THR A 151 -13.46 -9.67 -25.95
N PRO A 152 -14.15 -9.38 -24.83
CA PRO A 152 -13.91 -10.06 -23.57
C PRO A 152 -14.46 -11.49 -23.57
N THR A 153 -13.80 -12.38 -22.83
CA THR A 153 -14.32 -13.70 -22.46
C THR A 153 -14.70 -13.68 -20.98
N LEU A 154 -15.93 -14.10 -20.68
CA LEU A 154 -16.46 -14.24 -19.32
C LEU A 154 -16.82 -15.71 -19.11
N ALA A 155 -16.04 -16.43 -18.31
CA ALA A 155 -16.33 -17.82 -17.95
C ALA A 155 -17.01 -17.84 -16.56
N PRO A 156 -18.25 -18.34 -16.43
CA PRO A 156 -18.90 -18.46 -15.12
C PRO A 156 -18.07 -19.31 -14.15
N VAL A 157 -17.97 -18.87 -12.89
CA VAL A 157 -17.31 -19.62 -11.81
C VAL A 157 -18.23 -19.70 -10.59
N ALA A 158 -18.04 -20.72 -9.76
CA ALA A 158 -18.83 -20.88 -8.55
C ALA A 158 -18.63 -19.68 -7.61
N SER A 159 -19.71 -18.98 -7.30
CA SER A 159 -19.66 -17.84 -6.38
C SER A 159 -19.40 -18.31 -4.94
N PRO A 160 -18.53 -17.63 -4.19
CA PRO A 160 -18.33 -17.89 -2.77
C PRO A 160 -19.45 -17.29 -1.89
N LEU A 161 -20.35 -16.48 -2.46
CA LEU A 161 -21.39 -15.75 -1.73
C LEU A 161 -22.77 -15.90 -2.40
N ALA A 162 -23.80 -16.12 -1.59
CA ALA A 162 -25.18 -16.25 -2.08
C ALA A 162 -25.67 -14.96 -2.75
N GLY A 163 -26.42 -15.11 -3.85
CA GLY A 163 -27.01 -13.98 -4.58
C GLY A 163 -26.03 -13.18 -5.45
N ILE A 164 -24.78 -13.61 -5.58
CA ILE A 164 -23.75 -12.98 -6.41
C ILE A 164 -23.39 -13.91 -7.58
N GLU A 165 -23.39 -13.37 -8.80
CA GLU A 165 -22.84 -14.04 -9.99
C GLU A 165 -21.35 -13.69 -10.12
N CYS A 166 -20.52 -14.67 -10.46
CA CYS A 166 -19.08 -14.49 -10.62
C CYS A 166 -18.55 -15.06 -11.94
N PHE A 167 -17.54 -14.40 -12.51
CA PHE A 167 -16.93 -14.76 -13.78
C PHE A 167 -15.41 -14.62 -13.72
N ASP A 168 -14.66 -15.60 -14.25
CA ASP A 168 -13.26 -15.40 -14.64
C ASP A 168 -13.23 -14.66 -15.98
N VAL A 169 -12.62 -13.48 -15.99
CA VAL A 169 -12.65 -12.55 -17.10
C VAL A 169 -11.28 -12.45 -17.73
N ARG A 170 -11.26 -12.49 -19.07
CA ARG A 170 -10.09 -12.09 -19.88
C ARG A 170 -10.51 -11.06 -20.90
N VAL A 171 -9.84 -9.91 -20.91
CA VAL A 171 -10.06 -8.85 -21.90
C VAL A 171 -8.78 -8.65 -22.68
N PRO A 172 -8.77 -8.79 -24.02
CA PRO A 172 -7.60 -8.46 -24.83
C PRO A 172 -7.07 -7.07 -24.47
N CYS A 173 -5.75 -6.94 -24.39
CA CYS A 173 -5.04 -5.69 -24.13
C CYS A 173 -3.86 -5.61 -25.09
N VAL A 174 -3.07 -4.55 -25.01
CA VAL A 174 -1.81 -4.47 -25.75
C VAL A 174 -0.93 -5.68 -25.40
N PRO A 175 -0.45 -6.47 -26.39
CA PRO A 175 0.37 -7.65 -26.14
C PRO A 175 1.58 -7.37 -25.24
N PRO A 176 2.04 -8.37 -24.45
CA PRO A 176 1.70 -9.80 -24.56
C PRO A 176 0.61 -10.29 -23.61
N ARG A 177 0.18 -9.49 -22.63
CA ARG A 177 -0.72 -9.94 -21.56
C ARG A 177 -2.09 -9.25 -21.64
N PRO A 178 -3.21 -9.99 -21.52
CA PRO A 178 -4.54 -9.40 -21.46
C PRO A 178 -4.78 -8.75 -20.08
N VAL A 179 -5.93 -8.10 -19.90
CA VAL A 179 -6.50 -7.97 -18.56
C VAL A 179 -7.02 -9.35 -18.15
N SER A 180 -6.73 -9.77 -16.93
CA SER A 180 -7.36 -10.94 -16.30
C SER A 180 -7.82 -10.60 -14.89
N GLY A 181 -8.89 -11.22 -14.41
CA GLY A 181 -9.43 -10.99 -13.07
C GLY A 181 -10.79 -11.64 -12.87
N TYR A 182 -11.31 -11.58 -11.64
CA TYR A 182 -12.67 -12.02 -11.34
C TYR A 182 -13.63 -10.84 -11.34
N LEU A 183 -14.72 -10.95 -12.08
CA LEU A 183 -15.85 -10.02 -12.07
C LEU A 183 -16.99 -10.63 -11.24
N ALA A 184 -17.61 -9.83 -10.40
CA ALA A 184 -18.77 -10.20 -9.61
C ALA A 184 -19.85 -9.12 -9.65
N ARG A 185 -21.12 -9.53 -9.56
CA ARG A 185 -22.27 -8.63 -9.50
C ARG A 185 -23.46 -9.29 -8.79
N PRO A 186 -24.40 -8.52 -8.21
CA PRO A 186 -25.69 -9.04 -7.77
C PRO A 186 -26.43 -9.76 -8.90
N ALA A 187 -26.98 -10.94 -8.60
CA ALA A 187 -27.76 -11.71 -9.56
C ALA A 187 -29.00 -10.94 -10.01
N GLY A 188 -29.29 -10.93 -11.32
CA GLY A 188 -30.45 -10.24 -11.88
C GLY A 188 -30.39 -8.71 -11.80
N ALA A 189 -29.20 -8.12 -11.62
CA ALA A 189 -29.03 -6.67 -11.63
C ALA A 189 -29.58 -6.04 -12.92
N ALA A 190 -30.37 -4.98 -12.77
CA ALA A 190 -30.96 -4.28 -13.90
C ALA A 190 -29.91 -3.44 -14.66
N PRO A 191 -30.14 -3.13 -15.95
CA PRO A 191 -29.32 -2.17 -16.66
C PRO A 191 -29.22 -0.83 -15.91
N ARG A 192 -28.06 -0.20 -15.95
CA ARG A 192 -27.79 1.12 -15.33
C ARG A 192 -28.11 1.22 -13.83
N SER A 193 -27.97 0.13 -13.08
CA SER A 193 -28.35 0.07 -11.65
C SER A 193 -27.18 0.00 -10.67
N LEU A 194 -25.96 -0.28 -11.14
CA LEU A 194 -24.82 -0.57 -10.28
C LEU A 194 -23.70 0.47 -10.42
N PRO A 195 -23.14 0.99 -9.32
CA PRO A 195 -21.81 1.58 -9.37
C PRO A 195 -20.77 0.50 -9.72
N ALA A 196 -19.59 0.90 -10.20
CA ALA A 196 -18.49 -0.02 -10.46
C ALA A 196 -17.35 0.14 -9.43
N ILE A 197 -16.74 -0.98 -9.03
CA ILE A 197 -15.57 -1.02 -8.13
C ILE A 197 -14.48 -1.89 -8.76
N LEU A 198 -13.28 -1.33 -8.92
CA LEU A 198 -12.09 -2.04 -9.38
C LEU A 198 -11.10 -2.18 -8.20
N CYS A 199 -10.86 -3.42 -7.78
CA CYS A 199 -9.85 -3.77 -6.79
C CYS A 199 -8.53 -4.11 -7.48
N VAL A 200 -7.45 -3.47 -7.05
CA VAL A 200 -6.11 -3.61 -7.63
C VAL A 200 -5.08 -4.05 -6.59
N HIS A 201 -4.12 -4.87 -7.02
CA HIS A 201 -3.27 -5.67 -6.14
C HIS A 201 -1.99 -5.00 -5.66
N GLY A 202 -1.57 -5.40 -4.45
CA GLY A 202 -0.20 -5.20 -3.97
C GLY A 202 0.85 -5.91 -4.84
N ALA A 203 2.13 -5.67 -4.53
CA ALA A 203 3.23 -6.25 -5.27
C ALA A 203 3.32 -7.77 -5.00
N GLY A 204 3.53 -8.54 -6.05
CA GLY A 204 3.71 -10.00 -5.98
C GLY A 204 3.11 -10.69 -7.19
N VAL A 205 3.43 -11.97 -7.36
CA VAL A 205 2.90 -12.81 -8.44
C VAL A 205 1.92 -13.81 -7.83
N TYR A 206 0.62 -13.55 -8.01
CA TYR A 206 -0.44 -14.37 -7.41
C TYR A 206 -1.76 -14.24 -8.20
N THR A 207 -2.75 -15.07 -7.83
CA THR A 207 -4.08 -15.09 -8.43
C THR A 207 -4.89 -13.83 -8.14
N SER A 208 -5.84 -13.49 -9.01
CA SER A 208 -6.98 -12.65 -8.59
C SER A 208 -7.79 -13.30 -7.48
N ASN A 209 -8.40 -12.49 -6.62
CA ASN A 209 -9.18 -12.90 -5.47
C ASN A 209 -10.69 -12.83 -5.76
N LEU A 210 -11.27 -14.00 -6.03
CA LEU A 210 -12.71 -14.17 -6.28
C LEU A 210 -13.58 -13.73 -5.10
N HIS A 211 -13.14 -14.02 -3.86
CA HIS A 211 -13.88 -13.62 -2.67
C HIS A 211 -13.91 -12.09 -2.52
N THR A 212 -12.81 -11.40 -2.81
CA THR A 212 -12.77 -9.94 -2.81
C THR A 212 -13.76 -9.35 -3.80
N ALA A 213 -13.79 -9.82 -5.05
CA ALA A 213 -14.76 -9.34 -6.04
C ALA A 213 -16.20 -9.58 -5.55
N ALA A 214 -16.52 -10.79 -5.09
CA ALA A 214 -17.86 -11.12 -4.62
C ALA A 214 -18.29 -10.30 -3.39
N ALA A 215 -17.39 -10.15 -2.40
CA ALA A 215 -17.66 -9.39 -1.18
C ALA A 215 -17.91 -7.90 -1.48
N GLN A 216 -17.15 -7.31 -2.39
CA GLN A 216 -17.37 -5.93 -2.82
C GLN A 216 -18.70 -5.76 -3.56
N ALA A 217 -19.04 -6.69 -4.45
CA ALA A 217 -20.32 -6.69 -5.16
C ALA A 217 -21.51 -6.78 -4.18
N GLN A 218 -21.41 -7.65 -3.17
CA GLN A 218 -22.44 -7.80 -2.13
C GLN A 218 -22.55 -6.59 -1.21
N THR A 219 -21.41 -6.10 -0.71
CA THR A 219 -21.35 -5.06 0.34
C THR A 219 -21.85 -3.70 -0.15
N TYR A 220 -21.54 -3.38 -1.41
CA TYR A 220 -21.84 -2.07 -2.00
C TYR A 220 -22.94 -2.12 -3.06
N HIS A 221 -23.52 -3.30 -3.29
CA HIS A 221 -24.47 -3.56 -4.38
C HIS A 221 -23.90 -3.02 -5.71
N ALA A 222 -22.73 -3.54 -6.11
CA ALA A 222 -21.89 -2.98 -7.17
C ALA A 222 -21.48 -4.03 -8.21
N LEU A 223 -21.10 -3.56 -9.40
CA LEU A 223 -20.29 -4.33 -10.34
C LEU A 223 -18.84 -4.28 -9.85
N ALA A 224 -18.32 -5.37 -9.31
CA ALA A 224 -16.99 -5.39 -8.70
C ALA A 224 -16.03 -6.30 -9.47
N MET A 225 -14.84 -5.82 -9.76
CA MET A 225 -13.77 -6.61 -10.37
C MET A 225 -12.51 -6.57 -9.51
N ASP A 226 -11.97 -7.73 -9.17
CA ASP A 226 -10.61 -7.87 -8.67
C ASP A 226 -9.69 -8.19 -9.85
N MET A 227 -8.73 -7.31 -10.16
CA MET A 227 -7.88 -7.43 -11.35
C MET A 227 -6.51 -7.99 -10.99
N ASN A 228 -6.05 -8.97 -11.76
CA ASN A 228 -4.67 -9.44 -11.70
C ASN A 228 -3.70 -8.41 -12.33
N ALA A 229 -2.72 -7.95 -11.55
CA ALA A 229 -1.76 -6.94 -12.00
C ALA A 229 -0.96 -7.35 -13.25
N HIS A 230 -0.69 -8.65 -13.44
CA HIS A 230 0.20 -9.19 -14.48
C HIS A 230 -0.53 -9.66 -15.75
N GLY A 231 -1.86 -9.80 -15.70
CA GLY A 231 -2.60 -10.42 -16.80
C GLY A 231 -2.34 -11.92 -16.96
N ILE A 232 -2.00 -12.60 -15.85
CA ILE A 232 -1.77 -14.05 -15.79
C ILE A 232 -3.07 -14.81 -15.51
N THR A 233 -3.08 -16.12 -15.75
CA THR A 233 -4.26 -16.97 -15.50
C THR A 233 -4.58 -17.04 -14.00
N ASN A 234 -5.86 -16.98 -13.65
CA ASN A 234 -6.36 -17.02 -12.28
C ASN A 234 -6.66 -18.47 -11.83
N GLY A 235 -6.86 -18.66 -10.51
CA GLY A 235 -7.35 -19.91 -9.94
C GLY A 235 -6.37 -21.10 -10.01
N GLN A 236 -5.12 -20.87 -10.41
CA GLN A 236 -4.09 -21.90 -10.44
C GLN A 236 -3.54 -22.22 -9.04
N PRO A 237 -2.93 -23.41 -8.84
CA PRO A 237 -2.22 -23.73 -7.59
C PRO A 237 -1.05 -22.79 -7.31
N GLN A 238 -0.66 -22.64 -6.04
CA GLN A 238 0.45 -21.75 -5.63
C GLN A 238 1.76 -22.00 -6.39
N ALA A 239 2.07 -23.27 -6.70
CA ALA A 239 3.27 -23.66 -7.45
C ALA A 239 3.34 -23.04 -8.86
N PHE A 240 2.19 -22.80 -9.51
CA PHE A 240 2.15 -22.12 -10.81
C PHE A 240 2.67 -20.67 -10.69
N TYR A 241 2.21 -19.94 -9.67
CA TYR A 241 2.63 -18.56 -9.45
C TYR A 241 4.09 -18.47 -8.98
N GLN A 242 4.53 -19.40 -8.14
CA GLN A 242 5.94 -19.50 -7.73
C GLN A 242 6.87 -19.75 -8.94
N ALA A 243 6.45 -20.60 -9.89
CA ALA A 243 7.21 -20.84 -11.10
C ALA A 243 7.29 -19.60 -12.01
N LEU A 244 6.21 -18.82 -12.10
CA LEU A 244 6.21 -17.54 -12.82
C LEU A 244 7.12 -16.50 -12.15
N ASP A 245 7.05 -16.37 -10.82
CA ASP A 245 7.88 -15.46 -10.03
C ASP A 245 9.37 -15.80 -10.13
N ALA A 246 9.71 -17.10 -10.18
CA ALA A 246 11.08 -17.56 -10.39
C ALA A 246 11.54 -17.48 -11.88
N GLY A 247 10.60 -17.32 -12.81
CA GLY A 247 10.82 -17.35 -14.26
C GLY A 247 10.45 -16.04 -14.95
N ASP A 248 9.38 -16.05 -15.76
CA ASP A 248 8.96 -14.95 -16.64
C ASP A 248 8.72 -13.61 -15.91
N LEU A 249 8.34 -13.65 -14.63
CA LEU A 249 8.07 -12.45 -13.82
C LEU A 249 9.16 -12.18 -12.78
N LYS A 250 10.29 -12.87 -12.84
CA LYS A 250 11.41 -12.64 -11.91
C LYS A 250 11.92 -11.21 -12.04
N GLY A 251 11.84 -10.45 -10.94
CA GLY A 251 12.28 -9.06 -10.92
C GLY A 251 11.44 -8.14 -11.81
N TYR A 252 10.17 -8.50 -12.08
CA TYR A 252 9.27 -7.73 -12.95
C TYR A 252 9.24 -6.21 -12.71
N PRO A 253 9.37 -5.66 -11.47
CA PRO A 253 9.31 -4.21 -11.29
C PRO A 253 10.42 -3.45 -12.03
N PHE A 254 11.53 -4.13 -12.34
CA PHE A 254 12.69 -3.53 -13.03
C PHE A 254 12.75 -3.88 -14.52
N ALA A 255 11.86 -4.73 -15.02
CA ALA A 255 11.90 -5.16 -16.42
C ALA A 255 11.68 -3.96 -17.36
N GLY A 256 12.64 -3.75 -18.27
CA GLY A 256 12.61 -2.70 -19.29
C GLY A 256 12.69 -1.26 -18.73
N ARG A 257 13.14 -1.05 -17.49
CA ARG A 257 13.15 0.27 -16.83
C ARG A 257 14.03 1.32 -17.52
N GLU A 258 14.89 0.92 -18.44
CA GLU A 258 15.74 1.78 -19.26
C GLU A 258 15.01 2.35 -20.49
N ASP A 259 13.81 1.85 -20.84
CA ASP A 259 13.03 2.30 -21.98
C ASP A 259 11.55 2.47 -21.60
N ARG A 260 11.02 3.69 -21.74
CA ARG A 260 9.60 3.99 -21.47
C ARG A 260 8.62 3.19 -22.32
N GLN A 261 9.04 2.60 -23.44
CA GLN A 261 8.20 1.71 -24.26
C GLN A 261 8.25 0.24 -23.81
N GLN A 262 9.19 -0.13 -22.94
CA GLN A 262 9.41 -1.51 -22.49
C GLN A 262 9.23 -1.70 -20.98
N CYS A 263 9.22 -0.61 -20.21
CA CYS A 263 9.03 -0.67 -18.76
C CYS A 263 7.75 -1.44 -18.40
N TYR A 264 7.87 -2.41 -17.48
CA TYR A 264 6.78 -3.26 -17.02
C TYR A 264 5.49 -2.49 -16.67
N PHE A 265 5.64 -1.35 -16.00
CA PHE A 265 4.52 -0.54 -15.55
C PHE A 265 3.67 0.03 -16.70
N LEU A 266 4.21 0.16 -17.92
CA LEU A 266 3.44 0.53 -19.10
C LEU A 266 2.32 -0.49 -19.36
N GLY A 267 2.66 -1.77 -19.39
CA GLY A 267 1.69 -2.84 -19.62
C GLY A 267 0.66 -2.91 -18.50
N MET A 268 1.09 -2.76 -17.25
CA MET A 268 0.20 -2.75 -16.08
C MET A 268 -0.81 -1.60 -16.15
N PHE A 269 -0.37 -0.38 -16.45
CA PHE A 269 -1.26 0.77 -16.52
C PHE A 269 -2.18 0.73 -17.75
N LEU A 270 -1.75 0.17 -18.88
CA LEU A 270 -2.66 -0.07 -20.00
C LEU A 270 -3.73 -1.12 -19.68
N ARG A 271 -3.40 -2.14 -18.87
CA ARG A 271 -4.41 -3.07 -18.35
C ARG A 271 -5.42 -2.38 -17.44
N LEU A 272 -5.02 -1.40 -16.62
CA LEU A 272 -5.96 -0.59 -15.84
C LEU A 272 -6.95 0.16 -16.74
N VAL A 273 -6.46 0.85 -17.78
CA VAL A 273 -7.33 1.57 -18.72
C VAL A 273 -8.30 0.60 -19.42
N ARG A 274 -7.82 -0.57 -19.86
CA ARG A 274 -8.66 -1.61 -20.49
C ARG A 274 -9.68 -2.22 -19.52
N ALA A 275 -9.33 -2.41 -18.24
CA ALA A 275 -10.26 -2.89 -17.22
C ALA A 275 -11.38 -1.87 -16.96
N ILE A 276 -11.04 -0.57 -16.95
CA ILE A 276 -12.01 0.52 -16.85
C ILE A 276 -12.92 0.56 -18.08
N GLU A 277 -12.37 0.45 -19.29
CA GLU A 277 -13.16 0.34 -20.53
C GLU A 277 -14.16 -0.82 -20.46
N PHE A 278 -13.72 -1.99 -19.97
CA PHE A 278 -14.56 -3.17 -19.82
C PHE A 278 -15.66 -3.00 -18.75
N LEU A 279 -15.32 -2.53 -17.55
CA LEU A 279 -16.30 -2.30 -16.49
C LEU A 279 -17.37 -1.30 -16.90
N THR A 280 -16.94 -0.19 -17.52
CA THR A 280 -17.84 0.89 -17.95
C THR A 280 -18.60 0.59 -19.25
N SER A 281 -18.30 -0.54 -19.92
CA SER A 281 -19.11 -1.03 -21.02
C SER A 281 -20.20 -2.02 -20.59
N GLN A 282 -20.20 -2.48 -19.32
CA GLN A 282 -21.22 -3.41 -18.86
C GLN A 282 -22.58 -2.73 -18.79
N PRO A 283 -23.67 -3.40 -19.21
CA PRO A 283 -25.00 -2.79 -19.25
C PRO A 283 -25.51 -2.39 -17.87
N GLU A 284 -25.05 -3.06 -16.81
CA GLU A 284 -25.44 -2.78 -15.42
C GLU A 284 -24.79 -1.51 -14.86
N TRP A 285 -23.69 -1.02 -15.43
CA TRP A 285 -22.99 0.16 -14.92
C TRP A 285 -23.86 1.42 -15.03
N ASP A 286 -24.03 2.12 -13.92
CA ASP A 286 -24.89 3.31 -13.78
C ASP A 286 -24.47 4.52 -14.64
N GLY A 287 -23.25 4.49 -15.21
CA GLY A 287 -22.72 5.59 -16.02
C GLY A 287 -22.15 6.75 -15.20
N LYS A 288 -22.10 6.62 -13.87
CA LYS A 288 -21.81 7.70 -12.93
C LYS A 288 -20.65 7.38 -11.99
N VAL A 289 -20.68 6.22 -11.32
CA VAL A 289 -19.74 5.90 -10.23
C VAL A 289 -18.77 4.82 -10.68
N LEU A 290 -17.48 5.12 -10.58
CA LEU A 290 -16.41 4.13 -10.72
C LEU A 290 -15.34 4.38 -9.67
N ILE A 291 -15.16 3.41 -8.80
CA ILE A 291 -14.23 3.46 -7.68
C ILE A 291 -13.04 2.55 -8.00
N VAL A 292 -11.82 3.00 -7.69
CA VAL A 292 -10.63 2.14 -7.74
C VAL A 292 -9.98 2.10 -6.37
N GLN A 293 -9.73 0.91 -5.83
CA GLN A 293 -9.11 0.75 -4.51
C GLN A 293 -7.97 -0.25 -4.50
N GLY A 294 -6.95 0.03 -3.71
CA GLY A 294 -5.83 -0.89 -3.48
C GLY A 294 -4.83 -0.32 -2.49
N SER A 295 -3.88 -1.15 -2.06
CA SER A 295 -2.80 -0.74 -1.16
C SER A 295 -1.43 -1.10 -1.72
N SER A 296 -0.37 -0.39 -1.31
CA SER A 296 0.99 -0.57 -1.83
C SER A 296 1.04 -0.38 -3.36
N GLN A 297 1.50 -1.36 -4.14
CA GLN A 297 1.39 -1.34 -5.61
C GLN A 297 -0.05 -1.09 -6.09
N GLY A 298 -1.06 -1.57 -5.36
CA GLY A 298 -2.46 -1.33 -5.65
C GLY A 298 -2.85 0.14 -5.44
N GLY A 299 -2.28 0.79 -4.43
CA GLY A 299 -2.47 2.23 -4.22
C GLY A 299 -1.90 3.06 -5.37
N GLY A 300 -0.70 2.71 -5.84
CA GLY A 300 -0.11 3.30 -7.06
C GLY A 300 -0.99 3.07 -8.29
N GLN A 301 -1.51 1.85 -8.48
CA GLN A 301 -2.46 1.54 -9.56
C GLN A 301 -3.74 2.39 -9.47
N ALA A 302 -4.31 2.60 -8.27
CA ALA A 302 -5.49 3.43 -8.10
C ALA A 302 -5.24 4.89 -8.53
N ILE A 303 -4.09 5.45 -8.15
CA ILE A 303 -3.67 6.80 -8.56
C ILE A 303 -3.47 6.88 -10.08
N ALA A 304 -2.76 5.91 -10.67
CA ALA A 304 -2.52 5.85 -12.11
C ALA A 304 -3.84 5.72 -12.89
N ALA A 305 -4.75 4.85 -12.45
CA ALA A 305 -6.07 4.68 -13.02
C ALA A 305 -6.84 6.01 -13.09
N ALA A 306 -6.92 6.73 -11.97
CA ALA A 306 -7.66 7.98 -11.90
C ALA A 306 -6.97 9.15 -12.63
N GLY A 307 -5.65 9.10 -12.80
CA GLY A 307 -4.90 10.06 -13.61
C GLY A 307 -4.97 9.78 -15.12
N LEU A 308 -5.23 8.53 -15.52
CA LEU A 308 -5.33 8.10 -16.91
C LEU A 308 -6.76 8.10 -17.46
N ASP A 309 -7.76 7.94 -16.59
CA ASP A 309 -9.15 7.84 -16.99
C ASP A 309 -10.08 8.72 -16.14
N PRO A 310 -10.76 9.72 -16.74
CA PRO A 310 -11.62 10.65 -16.00
C PRO A 310 -12.93 10.01 -15.52
N ARG A 311 -13.25 8.77 -15.93
CA ARG A 311 -14.43 8.05 -15.43
C ARG A 311 -14.29 7.61 -13.98
N VAL A 312 -13.06 7.52 -13.46
CA VAL A 312 -12.82 7.20 -12.04
C VAL A 312 -13.25 8.39 -11.17
N THR A 313 -14.19 8.16 -10.26
CA THR A 313 -14.79 9.21 -9.42
C THR A 313 -14.27 9.21 -7.98
N LEU A 314 -13.79 8.06 -7.49
CA LEU A 314 -13.16 7.91 -6.18
C LEU A 314 -11.98 6.94 -6.25
N ILE A 315 -10.91 7.26 -5.53
CA ILE A 315 -9.83 6.33 -5.22
C ILE A 315 -9.63 6.15 -3.72
N SER A 316 -9.36 4.91 -3.30
CA SER A 316 -8.74 4.61 -2.01
C SER A 316 -7.35 4.02 -2.25
N ALA A 317 -6.32 4.78 -1.89
CA ALA A 317 -4.91 4.46 -2.12
C ALA A 317 -4.19 4.28 -0.77
N GLY A 318 -4.17 3.05 -0.27
CA GLY A 318 -3.49 2.73 1.00
C GLY A 318 -1.98 2.62 0.83
N VAL A 319 -1.20 3.29 1.69
CA VAL A 319 0.29 3.26 1.68
C VAL A 319 0.89 3.14 0.25
N PRO A 320 0.56 4.06 -0.67
CA PRO A 320 0.72 3.83 -2.10
C PRO A 320 2.20 3.75 -2.51
N ALA A 321 2.53 2.67 -3.23
CA ALA A 321 3.79 2.49 -3.90
C ALA A 321 3.81 3.23 -5.26
N ILE A 322 4.91 3.10 -5.99
CA ILE A 322 5.09 3.69 -7.33
C ILE A 322 5.01 5.23 -7.30
N CYS A 323 5.30 5.82 -6.14
CA CYS A 323 5.28 7.27 -5.92
C CYS A 323 6.71 7.76 -5.68
N ASP A 324 7.04 8.92 -6.24
CA ASP A 324 8.27 9.66 -6.01
C ASP A 324 9.54 8.83 -6.31
N HIS A 325 9.58 8.19 -7.48
CA HIS A 325 10.72 7.38 -7.95
C HIS A 325 12.02 8.17 -8.09
N THR A 326 11.91 9.49 -8.16
CA THR A 326 13.03 10.39 -8.34
C THR A 326 13.56 10.99 -7.05
N GLY A 327 13.10 10.50 -5.88
CA GLY A 327 13.50 10.99 -4.57
C GLY A 327 15.03 11.09 -4.39
N GLY A 328 15.75 10.07 -4.86
CA GLY A 328 17.21 10.01 -4.79
C GLY A 328 17.93 11.18 -5.46
N ALA A 329 17.34 11.80 -6.48
CA ALA A 329 17.92 12.96 -7.18
C ALA A 329 18.00 14.23 -6.30
N ILE A 330 17.25 14.27 -5.20
CA ILE A 330 17.24 15.36 -4.22
C ILE A 330 17.61 14.89 -2.81
N GLY A 331 18.23 13.70 -2.68
CA GLY A 331 18.62 13.14 -1.39
C GLY A 331 17.44 12.69 -0.51
N ARG A 332 16.28 12.37 -1.10
CA ARG A 332 15.13 11.75 -0.42
C ARG A 332 15.11 10.25 -0.72
N ILE A 333 14.56 9.46 0.20
CA ILE A 333 14.29 8.05 -0.06
C ILE A 333 13.24 7.87 -1.17
N SER A 334 13.52 7.01 -2.14
CA SER A 334 12.58 6.71 -3.22
C SER A 334 11.52 5.68 -2.77
N GLY A 335 10.27 5.85 -3.20
CA GLY A 335 9.21 4.87 -2.96
C GLY A 335 9.42 3.56 -3.73
N TRP A 336 8.80 2.47 -3.27
CA TRP A 336 8.84 1.16 -3.94
C TRP A 336 8.47 1.26 -5.43
N PRO A 337 9.18 0.57 -6.34
CA PRO A 337 10.20 -0.45 -6.10
C PRO A 337 11.62 0.11 -5.99
N ARG A 338 11.80 1.42 -5.80
CA ARG A 338 13.09 2.11 -5.96
C ARG A 338 13.63 1.88 -7.37
N LEU A 339 12.80 2.27 -8.35
CA LEU A 339 12.99 1.94 -9.76
C LEU A 339 14.36 2.39 -10.30
N VAL A 340 14.84 3.55 -9.84
CA VAL A 340 16.09 4.18 -10.27
C VAL A 340 17.26 3.60 -9.47
N PRO A 341 18.21 2.89 -10.10
CA PRO A 341 19.41 2.44 -9.43
C PRO A 341 20.31 3.63 -9.11
N GLU A 342 21.03 3.55 -7.99
CA GLU A 342 21.98 4.56 -7.56
C GLU A 342 23.38 3.96 -7.39
N THR A 343 24.40 4.69 -7.83
CA THR A 343 25.82 4.32 -7.64
C THR A 343 26.53 5.48 -6.96
N ASN A 344 27.10 5.25 -5.77
CA ASN A 344 27.76 6.30 -4.96
C ASN A 344 26.86 7.53 -4.74
N GLY A 345 25.58 7.30 -4.40
CA GLY A 345 24.59 8.37 -4.17
C GLY A 345 24.17 9.14 -5.42
N ARG A 346 24.52 8.65 -6.63
CA ARG A 346 24.12 9.26 -7.91
C ARG A 346 23.10 8.37 -8.63
N PRO A 347 21.88 8.87 -8.90
CA PRO A 347 20.89 8.15 -9.68
C PRO A 347 21.34 7.94 -11.13
N ASP A 348 21.04 6.77 -11.70
CA ASP A 348 21.22 6.53 -13.13
C ASP A 348 20.35 7.51 -13.94
N PRO A 349 20.95 8.37 -14.80
CA PRO A 349 20.22 9.44 -15.47
C PRO A 349 19.18 8.92 -16.47
N LYS A 350 19.43 7.75 -17.09
CA LYS A 350 18.53 7.17 -18.08
C LYS A 350 17.28 6.61 -17.41
N VAL A 351 17.46 5.81 -16.36
CA VAL A 351 16.35 5.24 -15.60
C VAL A 351 15.60 6.34 -14.81
N LEU A 352 16.30 7.36 -14.30
CA LEU A 352 15.68 8.53 -13.68
C LEU A 352 14.74 9.26 -14.64
N GLN A 353 15.13 9.39 -15.92
CA GLN A 353 14.28 10.01 -16.91
C GLN A 353 13.07 9.14 -17.27
N VAL A 354 13.24 7.82 -17.37
CA VAL A 354 12.15 6.87 -17.69
C VAL A 354 11.17 6.73 -16.52
N SER A 355 11.65 6.67 -15.28
CA SER A 355 10.82 6.45 -14.09
C SER A 355 9.75 7.54 -13.92
N ARG A 356 10.05 8.78 -14.33
CA ARG A 356 9.11 9.91 -14.31
C ARG A 356 7.83 9.68 -15.12
N TYR A 357 7.83 8.80 -16.13
CA TYR A 357 6.62 8.45 -16.88
C TYR A 357 5.69 7.50 -16.14
N PHE A 358 6.21 6.81 -15.11
CA PHE A 358 5.49 5.80 -14.33
C PHE A 358 5.29 6.23 -12.88
N ASP A 359 5.81 7.38 -12.47
CA ASP A 359 5.63 7.95 -11.14
C ASP A 359 4.19 8.41 -10.90
N CYS A 360 3.51 7.79 -9.94
CA CYS A 360 2.13 8.05 -9.54
C CYS A 360 1.90 9.49 -9.06
N ALA A 361 2.93 10.21 -8.59
CA ALA A 361 2.80 11.63 -8.29
C ALA A 361 2.45 12.48 -9.53
N ASN A 362 2.93 12.07 -10.71
CA ASN A 362 2.58 12.74 -11.97
C ASN A 362 1.14 12.42 -12.41
N PHE A 363 0.63 11.24 -12.11
CA PHE A 363 -0.78 10.89 -12.38
C PHE A 363 -1.75 11.58 -11.42
N ALA A 364 -1.38 11.70 -10.13
CA ALA A 364 -2.17 12.39 -9.12
C ALA A 364 -2.54 13.83 -9.53
N ALA A 365 -1.62 14.54 -10.19
CA ALA A 365 -1.85 15.91 -10.69
C ALA A 365 -2.89 16.02 -11.82
N ARG A 366 -3.37 14.88 -12.36
CA ARG A 366 -4.28 14.80 -13.51
C ARG A 366 -5.68 14.31 -13.15
N THR A 367 -5.87 13.77 -11.95
CA THR A 367 -7.18 13.30 -11.52
C THR A 367 -8.04 14.41 -10.90
N ARG A 368 -9.36 14.26 -11.04
CA ARG A 368 -10.40 15.02 -10.33
C ARG A 368 -11.20 14.14 -9.37
N ALA A 369 -10.89 12.84 -9.31
CA ALA A 369 -11.52 11.91 -8.38
C ALA A 369 -11.37 12.39 -6.93
N GLU A 370 -12.36 12.08 -6.11
CA GLU A 370 -12.18 12.10 -4.66
C GLU A 370 -11.09 11.09 -4.28
N ALA A 371 -10.24 11.42 -3.32
CA ALA A 371 -9.09 10.58 -2.97
C ALA A 371 -8.95 10.40 -1.46
N LEU A 372 -8.99 9.14 -1.02
CA LEU A 372 -8.60 8.74 0.32
C LEU A 372 -7.22 8.07 0.27
N PHE A 373 -6.28 8.56 1.06
CA PHE A 373 -4.93 7.97 1.21
C PHE A 373 -4.74 7.43 2.63
N SER A 374 -3.77 6.54 2.81
CA SER A 374 -3.15 6.32 4.13
C SER A 374 -1.63 6.32 4.05
N VAL A 375 -1.01 6.55 5.20
CA VAL A 375 0.44 6.60 5.33
C VAL A 375 0.89 6.11 6.70
N GLY A 376 1.90 5.26 6.72
CA GLY A 376 2.64 4.89 7.92
C GLY A 376 3.90 5.74 8.04
N PHE A 377 4.14 6.42 9.16
CA PHE A 377 5.32 7.31 9.28
C PHE A 377 6.64 6.56 9.44
N ILE A 378 6.59 5.25 9.74
CA ILE A 378 7.76 4.38 9.80
C ILE A 378 7.81 3.37 8.64
N ASP A 379 6.98 3.56 7.61
CA ASP A 379 7.00 2.73 6.41
C ASP A 379 8.33 2.92 5.65
N VAL A 380 9.10 1.83 5.50
CA VAL A 380 10.39 1.84 4.79
C VAL A 380 10.29 1.33 3.35
N VAL A 381 9.11 0.81 2.97
CA VAL A 381 8.80 0.30 1.63
C VAL A 381 8.20 1.41 0.79
N CYS A 382 7.17 2.09 1.32
CA CYS A 382 6.52 3.26 0.73
C CYS A 382 6.67 4.44 1.69
N PRO A 383 7.85 5.11 1.71
CA PRO A 383 8.17 6.11 2.72
C PRO A 383 7.15 7.24 2.76
N PRO A 384 6.87 7.81 3.94
CA PRO A 384 5.85 8.84 4.09
C PRO A 384 6.13 10.07 3.21
N THR A 385 7.39 10.43 2.96
CA THR A 385 7.72 11.51 2.01
C THR A 385 7.27 11.20 0.58
N SER A 386 7.38 9.94 0.12
CA SER A 386 6.92 9.51 -1.20
C SER A 386 5.40 9.51 -1.33
N VAL A 387 4.69 9.10 -0.27
CA VAL A 387 3.22 9.11 -0.22
C VAL A 387 2.70 10.55 -0.23
N TYR A 388 3.27 11.43 0.59
CA TYR A 388 2.88 12.84 0.63
C TYR A 388 3.22 13.58 -0.66
N ALA A 389 4.31 13.22 -1.35
CA ALA A 389 4.61 13.78 -2.68
C ALA A 389 3.49 13.53 -3.68
N ALA A 390 2.90 12.32 -3.71
CA ALA A 390 1.75 12.01 -4.57
C ALA A 390 0.45 12.63 -4.05
N TYR A 391 0.18 12.54 -2.74
CA TYR A 391 -1.01 13.13 -2.11
C TYR A 391 -1.11 14.64 -2.35
N ASN A 392 0.00 15.38 -2.16
CA ASN A 392 0.05 16.82 -2.30
C ASN A 392 -0.07 17.27 -3.77
N ALA A 393 0.19 16.38 -4.74
CA ALA A 393 0.00 16.65 -6.17
C ALA A 393 -1.47 16.59 -6.62
N LEU A 394 -2.37 15.95 -5.85
CA LEU A 394 -3.80 15.89 -6.15
C LEU A 394 -4.43 17.30 -6.25
N LYS A 395 -5.45 17.45 -7.11
CA LYS A 395 -6.17 18.72 -7.33
C LYS A 395 -7.64 18.71 -6.85
N GLY A 396 -8.15 17.55 -6.43
CA GLY A 396 -9.54 17.35 -6.03
C GLY A 396 -9.75 17.25 -4.52
N LYS A 397 -10.96 16.85 -4.12
CA LYS A 397 -11.27 16.51 -2.72
C LYS A 397 -10.37 15.36 -2.28
N ARG A 398 -9.63 15.57 -1.18
CA ARG A 398 -8.63 14.60 -0.71
C ARG A 398 -8.58 14.54 0.82
N SER A 399 -8.34 13.36 1.35
CA SER A 399 -8.09 13.10 2.77
C SER A 399 -7.00 12.05 2.92
N ILE A 400 -6.31 12.06 4.05
CA ILE A 400 -5.24 11.10 4.36
C ILE A 400 -5.36 10.62 5.80
N VAL A 401 -5.28 9.31 6.01
CA VAL A 401 -5.21 8.67 7.32
C VAL A 401 -3.73 8.54 7.69
N ASN A 402 -3.33 9.24 8.75
CA ASN A 402 -1.96 9.17 9.29
C ASN A 402 -1.89 8.12 10.40
N GLU A 403 -0.93 7.21 10.28
CA GLU A 403 -0.66 6.16 11.27
C GLU A 403 0.81 6.24 11.72
N PRO A 404 1.15 7.05 12.74
CA PRO A 404 2.54 7.37 13.06
C PRO A 404 3.44 6.18 13.43
N LEU A 405 2.86 5.13 13.99
CA LEU A 405 3.58 3.92 14.41
C LEU A 405 3.46 2.77 13.41
N MET A 406 2.79 2.98 12.29
CA MET A 406 2.59 1.93 11.28
C MET A 406 3.75 1.92 10.28
N GLY A 407 4.26 0.72 10.01
CA GLY A 407 5.17 0.44 8.89
C GLY A 407 4.40 0.22 7.59
N HIS A 408 4.83 -0.74 6.78
CA HIS A 408 4.13 -1.10 5.55
C HIS A 408 2.97 -2.06 5.83
N ALA A 409 1.79 -1.52 6.17
CA ALA A 409 0.61 -2.31 6.50
C ALA A 409 -0.69 -1.62 6.09
N VAL A 410 -1.79 -2.37 6.18
CA VAL A 410 -3.16 -1.85 6.09
C VAL A 410 -3.77 -1.95 7.49
N SER A 411 -4.08 -0.80 8.10
CA SER A 411 -4.70 -0.76 9.43
C SER A 411 -6.22 -0.95 9.37
N ALA A 412 -6.82 -1.32 10.50
CA ALA A 412 -8.27 -1.39 10.65
C ALA A 412 -8.92 -0.01 10.42
N GLU A 413 -8.23 1.07 10.81
CA GLU A 413 -8.70 2.43 10.62
C GLU A 413 -8.76 2.81 9.13
N LEU A 414 -7.75 2.45 8.33
CA LEU A 414 -7.82 2.64 6.87
C LEU A 414 -8.99 1.83 6.27
N ALA A 415 -9.19 0.58 6.71
CA ALA A 415 -10.29 -0.24 6.21
C ALA A 415 -11.65 0.42 6.51
N ARG A 416 -11.84 0.93 7.74
CA ARG A 416 -13.03 1.68 8.15
C ARG A 416 -13.23 2.95 7.33
N ALA A 417 -12.19 3.77 7.20
CA ALA A 417 -12.24 5.01 6.42
C ALA A 417 -12.55 4.74 4.93
N THR A 418 -12.04 3.65 4.38
CA THR A 418 -12.33 3.24 2.99
C THR A 418 -13.80 2.85 2.82
N ASP A 419 -14.34 2.04 3.73
CA ASP A 419 -15.77 1.67 3.69
C ASP A 419 -16.67 2.90 3.79
N GLU A 420 -16.39 3.80 4.74
CA GLU A 420 -17.13 5.05 4.92
C GLU A 420 -17.07 5.94 3.67
N ALA A 421 -15.88 6.11 3.08
CA ALA A 421 -15.69 6.91 1.87
C ALA A 421 -16.47 6.32 0.68
N ILE A 422 -16.40 5.00 0.48
CA ILE A 422 -17.13 4.32 -0.60
C ILE A 422 -18.64 4.48 -0.42
N ARG A 423 -19.17 4.22 0.78
CA ARG A 423 -20.61 4.35 1.06
C ARG A 423 -21.09 5.78 0.85
N ALA A 424 -20.36 6.76 1.39
CA ALA A 424 -20.70 8.17 1.24
C ALA A 424 -20.69 8.60 -0.23
N HIS A 425 -19.69 8.17 -1.00
CA HIS A 425 -19.56 8.53 -2.40
C HIS A 425 -20.65 7.92 -3.28
N ILE A 426 -21.00 6.63 -3.06
CA ILE A 426 -22.13 5.98 -3.74
C ILE A 426 -23.44 6.69 -3.39
N ALA A 427 -23.68 6.99 -2.11
CA ALA A 427 -24.90 7.64 -1.66
C ALA A 427 -25.07 9.06 -2.23
N ALA A 428 -23.98 9.82 -2.36
CA ALA A 428 -24.00 11.18 -2.90
C ALA A 428 -24.28 11.25 -4.42
N THR A 429 -24.17 10.13 -5.13
CA THR A 429 -24.28 10.08 -6.61
C THR A 429 -25.58 9.40 -7.08
N ARG A 430 -26.32 8.78 -6.16
CA ARG A 430 -27.70 8.30 -6.36
C ARG A 430 -28.66 9.46 -6.34
#